data_AF-A0A6G0I4X2-F1
#
_entry.id   AF-A0A6G0I4X2-F1
#
_cell.length_a   1.000
_cell.length_b   1.000
_cell.length_c   1.000
_cell.angle_alpha   90.00
_cell.angle_beta   90.00
_cell.angle_gamma   90.00
#
_symmetry.space_group_name_H-M   'P 1'
#
loop_
_entity.id
_entity.type
_entity.pdbx_description
1 polymer ?
#
loop_
_entity_poly.entity_id
_entity_poly.type
_entity_poly.pdbx_seq_one_letter_code
_entity_poly.pdbx_strand_id
1 'polypeptide(L)'
;MEHGFVDCHCHISAREFEEDLEDVIQRTTEAGVKTLVAVTEEVGEFARVLQLQERYPDLVAPCFGIHPLQGGGGSEQRSVKPQDLDAALPHFYKHRERLVAVGEIGLDFTPWCAPTQQDRDDQMKVFVEQLNIAKELDLPVNVHSRSAAKVTIATMREQGISRALLHNFAGKPSVALEGVKAGYLFSFPPAVCRNQQRDKLIQQIPMEHICLETDSPALGPDRHVRNEPRNIVLSCRHIARIKGASPQTVQLVAAQNAYRLFPKALCWGLQLSAGLSPALLSGGQSAKKHRAGPQVTPIMSPLGPLPGLAWVQLHLTPRLPPQVQLQESSLFRSGHFKS
;
A
#
# COMPACT_ATOMS: atom_id res chain seq x y z
N MET A 1 18.94 -5.43 8.21
CA MET A 1 18.02 -4.35 8.59
C MET A 1 16.77 -5.01 9.14
N GLU A 2 16.45 -4.77 10.41
CA GLU A 2 15.19 -5.24 10.99
C GLU A 2 14.09 -4.33 10.41
N HIS A 3 13.31 -4.85 9.46
CA HIS A 3 12.20 -4.09 8.90
C HIS A 3 11.08 -4.04 9.94
N GLY A 4 10.76 -2.84 10.45
CA GLY A 4 9.61 -2.64 11.32
C GLY A 4 8.29 -2.79 10.55
N PHE A 5 7.16 -2.56 11.23
CA PHE A 5 5.85 -2.67 10.60
C PHE A 5 5.59 -1.53 9.61
N VAL A 6 4.93 -1.86 8.51
CA VAL A 6 4.33 -0.91 7.58
C VAL A 6 2.83 -1.12 7.64
N ASP A 7 2.12 -0.14 8.18
CA ASP A 7 0.66 -0.08 8.14
C ASP A 7 0.26 0.44 6.77
N CYS A 8 -0.18 -0.47 5.89
CA CYS A 8 -0.43 -0.15 4.49
C CYS A 8 -1.77 0.58 4.26
N HIS A 9 -2.61 0.71 5.28
CA HIS A 9 -3.91 1.35 5.16
C HIS A 9 -4.42 1.81 6.53
N CYS A 10 -4.48 3.12 6.75
CA CYS A 10 -5.10 3.71 7.94
C CYS A 10 -5.57 5.15 7.68
N HIS A 11 -6.58 5.59 8.43
CA HIS A 11 -7.12 6.95 8.44
C HIS A 11 -6.59 7.70 9.68
N ILE A 12 -5.27 7.85 9.80
CA ILE A 12 -4.65 8.54 10.95
C ILE A 12 -5.04 10.03 11.03
N SER A 13 -5.54 10.61 9.94
CA SER A 13 -6.14 11.95 9.88
C SER A 13 -7.61 12.00 10.28
N ALA A 14 -8.21 10.88 10.70
CA ALA A 14 -9.59 10.85 11.15
C ALA A 14 -9.79 11.75 12.38
N ARG A 15 -11.00 12.30 12.55
CA ARG A 15 -11.32 13.21 13.66
C ARG A 15 -11.18 12.55 15.01
N GLU A 16 -11.40 11.24 15.04
CA GLU A 16 -11.33 10.38 16.21
C GLU A 16 -9.96 10.42 16.89
N PHE A 17 -8.89 10.80 16.19
CA PHE A 17 -7.54 10.92 16.75
C PHE A 17 -7.15 12.35 17.14
N GLU A 18 -7.96 13.38 16.89
CA GLU A 18 -7.55 14.78 17.07
C GLU A 18 -7.09 15.11 18.48
N GLU A 19 -7.77 14.57 19.50
CA GLU A 19 -7.54 14.91 20.91
C GLU A 19 -6.26 14.27 21.49
N ASP A 20 -5.85 13.10 20.99
CA ASP A 20 -4.75 12.31 21.57
C ASP A 20 -3.74 11.79 20.53
N LEU A 21 -3.70 12.42 19.36
CA LEU A 21 -2.85 12.03 18.23
C LEU A 21 -1.38 11.81 18.64
N GLU A 22 -0.81 12.69 19.46
CA GLU A 22 0.59 12.59 19.87
C GLU A 22 0.86 11.30 20.65
N ASP A 23 -0.02 10.95 21.57
CA ASP A 23 0.08 9.72 22.34
C ASP A 23 -0.15 8.49 21.44
N VAL A 24 -1.07 8.58 20.47
CA VAL A 24 -1.30 7.53 19.47
C VAL A 24 -0.05 7.29 18.63
N ILE A 25 0.62 8.36 18.18
CA ILE A 25 1.87 8.28 17.41
C ILE A 25 2.98 7.67 18.28
N GLN A 26 3.12 8.09 19.54
CA GLN A 26 4.09 7.50 20.45
C GLN A 26 3.87 5.98 20.58
N ARG A 27 2.66 5.54 20.94
CA ARG A 27 2.32 4.12 21.07
C ARG A 27 2.53 3.34 19.77
N THR A 28 2.29 3.98 18.63
CA THR A 28 2.50 3.40 17.28
C THR A 28 3.99 3.16 17.02
N THR A 29 4.85 4.14 17.32
CA THR A 29 6.30 4.00 17.16
C THR A 29 6.92 2.98 18.12
N GLU A 30 6.46 2.94 19.37
CA GLU A 30 6.87 1.95 20.39
C GLU A 30 6.51 0.52 19.98
N ALA A 31 5.38 0.34 19.27
CA ALA A 31 4.98 -0.95 18.69
C ALA A 31 5.84 -1.38 17.48
N GLY A 32 6.81 -0.55 17.07
CA GLY A 32 7.73 -0.85 15.98
C GLY A 32 7.19 -0.51 14.59
N VAL A 33 6.13 0.32 14.50
CA VAL A 33 5.64 0.85 13.22
C VAL A 33 6.61 1.89 12.68
N LYS A 34 6.98 1.74 11.42
CA LYS A 34 7.92 2.62 10.71
C LYS A 34 7.26 3.41 9.60
N THR A 35 6.10 2.98 9.12
CA THR A 35 5.37 3.71 8.08
C THR A 35 3.87 3.50 8.27
N LEU A 36 3.13 4.60 8.17
CA LEU A 36 1.68 4.71 8.12
C LEU A 36 1.32 5.22 6.73
N VAL A 37 0.75 4.38 5.88
CA VAL A 37 0.13 4.82 4.63
C VAL A 37 -1.23 5.43 4.99
N ALA A 38 -1.25 6.76 5.04
CA ALA A 38 -2.37 7.56 5.48
C ALA A 38 -3.28 7.87 4.29
N VAL A 39 -4.39 7.13 4.19
CA VAL A 39 -5.40 7.29 3.15
C VAL A 39 -6.42 8.37 3.52
N THR A 40 -7.08 8.93 2.51
CA THR A 40 -8.20 9.86 2.68
C THR A 40 -9.47 9.27 2.09
N GLU A 41 -10.63 9.70 2.62
CA GLU A 41 -11.95 9.40 2.07
C GLU A 41 -12.54 10.56 1.26
N GLU A 42 -12.22 11.80 1.65
CA GLU A 42 -12.78 13.01 1.04
C GLU A 42 -11.75 14.14 0.94
N VAL A 43 -12.02 15.12 0.06
CA VAL A 43 -11.09 16.23 -0.22
C VAL A 43 -10.76 17.08 1.02
N GLY A 44 -11.68 17.15 1.99
CA GLY A 44 -11.49 17.89 3.25
C GLY A 44 -10.34 17.37 4.10
N GLU A 45 -9.96 16.10 3.93
CA GLU A 45 -8.92 15.45 4.72
C GLU A 45 -7.50 15.66 4.16
N PHE A 46 -7.40 16.09 2.90
CA PHE A 46 -6.12 16.18 2.18
C PHE A 46 -5.14 17.08 2.92
N ALA A 47 -5.59 18.25 3.37
CA ALA A 47 -4.76 19.19 4.11
C ALA A 47 -4.25 18.60 5.44
N ARG A 48 -5.10 17.82 6.14
CA ARG A 48 -4.74 17.20 7.43
C ARG A 48 -3.69 16.11 7.24
N VAL A 49 -3.82 15.25 6.23
CA VAL A 49 -2.81 14.23 5.91
C VAL A 49 -1.46 14.88 5.58
N LEU A 50 -1.45 15.98 4.83
CA LEU A 50 -0.22 16.70 4.51
C LEU A 50 0.42 17.35 5.76
N GLN A 51 -0.39 17.92 6.66
CA GLN A 51 0.10 18.45 7.94
C GLN A 51 0.70 17.34 8.81
N LEU A 52 0.08 16.16 8.85
CA LEU A 52 0.62 15.00 9.56
C LEU A 52 1.95 14.54 8.96
N GLN A 53 2.07 14.52 7.63
CA GLN A 53 3.33 14.19 6.97
C GLN A 53 4.43 15.23 7.23
N GLU A 54 4.10 16.52 7.30
CA GLU A 54 5.06 17.56 7.69
C GLU A 54 5.54 17.38 9.13
N ARG A 55 4.63 16.99 10.04
CA ARG A 55 4.94 16.78 11.45
C ARG A 55 5.70 15.48 11.72
N TYR A 56 5.43 14.43 10.95
CA TYR A 56 6.00 13.09 11.11
C TYR A 56 6.51 12.52 9.76
N PRO A 57 7.52 13.16 9.14
CA PRO A 57 7.93 12.88 7.76
C PRO A 57 8.48 11.48 7.52
N ASP A 58 9.07 10.86 8.55
CA ASP A 58 9.63 9.51 8.48
C ASP A 58 8.60 8.42 8.76
N LEU A 59 7.38 8.80 9.18
CA LEU A 59 6.34 7.87 9.61
C LEU A 59 5.11 7.94 8.71
N VAL A 60 4.63 9.14 8.34
CA VAL A 60 3.36 9.31 7.63
C VAL A 60 3.60 9.45 6.13
N ALA A 61 3.00 8.54 5.35
CA ALA A 61 3.08 8.48 3.91
C ALA A 61 1.72 8.86 3.28
N PRO A 62 1.57 10.06 2.66
CA PRO A 62 0.30 10.56 2.15
C PRO A 62 -0.26 9.76 0.98
N CYS A 63 -1.54 9.41 1.07
CA CYS A 63 -2.30 8.79 0.01
C CYS A 63 -3.61 9.57 -0.15
N PHE A 64 -3.81 10.16 -1.33
CA PHE A 64 -5.03 10.92 -1.62
C PHE A 64 -6.00 10.08 -2.42
N GLY A 65 -7.27 10.15 -2.08
CA GLY A 65 -8.35 9.39 -2.71
C GLY A 65 -9.70 9.94 -2.30
N ILE A 66 -10.68 9.71 -3.16
CA ILE A 66 -12.09 9.96 -2.92
C ILE A 66 -12.78 8.59 -2.86
N HIS A 67 -13.24 8.25 -1.66
CA HIS A 67 -13.81 6.96 -1.32
C HIS A 67 -15.22 6.79 -1.94
N PRO A 68 -15.66 5.55 -2.28
CA PRO A 68 -17.00 5.30 -2.83
C PRO A 68 -18.16 5.79 -1.97
N LEU A 69 -17.93 6.03 -0.68
CA LEU A 69 -18.89 6.63 0.25
C LEU A 69 -18.37 7.98 0.76
N GLN A 70 -19.27 8.95 0.84
CA GLN A 70 -19.00 10.34 1.25
C GLN A 70 -19.94 10.74 2.40
N GLY A 71 -19.58 11.74 3.20
CA GLY A 71 -20.43 12.26 4.30
C GLY A 71 -20.04 11.82 5.72
N GLY A 72 -18.77 11.52 5.96
CA GLY A 72 -18.17 11.48 7.31
C GLY A 72 -18.80 10.52 8.34
N GLY A 73 -19.10 9.26 7.95
CA GLY A 73 -19.46 8.18 8.89
C GLY A 73 -20.80 8.30 9.64
N GLY A 74 -21.60 9.36 9.38
CA GLY A 74 -22.87 9.63 10.06
C GLY A 74 -24.13 9.26 9.26
N SER A 75 -25.29 9.77 9.69
CA SER A 75 -26.58 9.58 9.00
C SER A 75 -26.64 10.22 7.60
N GLU A 76 -25.63 10.99 7.23
CA GLU A 76 -25.49 11.68 5.94
C GLU A 76 -24.64 10.90 4.94
N GLN A 77 -24.23 9.67 5.27
CA GLN A 77 -23.43 8.85 4.36
C GLN A 77 -24.18 8.56 3.06
N ARG A 78 -23.55 8.86 1.93
CA ARG A 78 -24.09 8.64 0.58
C ARG A 78 -23.05 8.02 -0.35
N SER A 79 -23.50 7.46 -1.46
CA SER A 79 -22.60 7.13 -2.57
C SER A 79 -21.93 8.38 -3.13
N VAL A 80 -20.68 8.22 -3.55
CA VAL A 80 -19.89 9.25 -4.23
C VAL A 80 -20.55 9.69 -5.53
N LYS A 81 -20.32 10.94 -5.89
CA LYS A 81 -20.76 11.56 -7.13
C LYS A 81 -19.55 12.14 -7.87
N PRO A 82 -19.59 12.27 -9.20
CA PRO A 82 -18.48 12.84 -9.98
C PRO A 82 -17.98 14.20 -9.44
N GLN A 83 -18.87 15.03 -8.91
CA GLN A 83 -18.55 16.35 -8.36
C GLN A 83 -17.63 16.29 -7.13
N ASP A 84 -17.66 15.18 -6.37
CA ASP A 84 -16.75 14.97 -5.23
C ASP A 84 -15.30 14.84 -5.71
N LEU A 85 -15.10 14.20 -6.87
CA LEU A 85 -13.79 14.09 -7.50
C LEU A 85 -13.38 15.39 -8.19
N ASP A 86 -14.28 16.08 -8.87
CA ASP A 86 -14.00 17.35 -9.56
C ASP A 86 -13.35 18.38 -8.63
N ALA A 87 -13.83 18.46 -7.38
CA ALA A 87 -13.27 19.32 -6.35
C ALA A 87 -11.86 18.91 -5.90
N ALA A 88 -11.53 17.62 -5.98
CA ALA A 88 -10.27 17.05 -5.53
C ALA A 88 -9.17 17.05 -6.61
N LEU A 89 -9.54 17.02 -7.90
CA LEU A 89 -8.61 16.89 -9.04
C LEU A 89 -7.38 17.83 -8.96
N PRO A 90 -7.52 19.15 -8.71
CA PRO A 90 -6.35 20.04 -8.66
C PRO A 90 -5.33 19.66 -7.59
N HIS A 91 -5.78 19.04 -6.50
CA HIS A 91 -4.92 18.68 -5.37
C HIS A 91 -4.01 17.50 -5.68
N PHE A 92 -4.46 16.52 -6.46
CA PHE A 92 -3.64 15.40 -6.91
C PHE A 92 -2.39 15.89 -7.66
N TYR A 93 -2.58 16.77 -8.65
CA TYR A 93 -1.47 17.29 -9.46
C TYR A 93 -0.59 18.27 -8.67
N LYS A 94 -1.20 19.13 -7.84
CA LYS A 94 -0.47 20.08 -6.99
C LYS A 94 0.46 19.38 -6.01
N HIS A 95 0.04 18.24 -5.46
CA HIS A 95 0.77 17.53 -4.41
C HIS A 95 1.42 16.22 -4.86
N ARG A 96 1.47 15.94 -6.17
CA ARG A 96 1.96 14.68 -6.76
C ARG A 96 3.31 14.19 -6.21
N GLU A 97 4.24 15.11 -5.93
CA GLU A 97 5.56 14.75 -5.41
C GLU A 97 5.47 14.17 -3.99
N ARG A 98 4.45 14.57 -3.21
CA ARG A 98 4.22 14.14 -1.83
C ARG A 98 3.50 12.81 -1.71
N LEU A 99 2.69 12.45 -2.71
CA LEU A 99 1.83 11.26 -2.64
C LEU A 99 2.63 9.97 -2.85
N VAL A 100 2.32 8.93 -2.07
CA VAL A 100 2.88 7.58 -2.25
C VAL A 100 1.96 6.64 -3.01
N ALA A 101 0.67 6.98 -3.08
CA ALA A 101 -0.38 6.22 -3.75
C ALA A 101 -1.61 7.09 -4.01
N VAL A 102 -2.54 6.58 -4.83
CA VAL A 102 -3.91 7.09 -4.96
C VAL A 102 -4.85 6.17 -4.17
N GLY A 103 -5.50 6.69 -3.14
CA GLY A 103 -6.30 5.93 -2.19
C GLY A 103 -6.75 6.75 -0.97
N GLU A 104 -7.88 6.44 -0.35
CA GLU A 104 -8.69 5.26 -0.63
C GLU A 104 -9.65 5.49 -1.80
N ILE A 105 -9.63 4.57 -2.77
CA ILE A 105 -10.51 4.60 -3.95
C ILE A 105 -11.18 3.25 -4.12
N GLY A 106 -12.26 3.13 -4.88
CA GLY A 106 -12.81 1.81 -5.20
C GLY A 106 -14.31 1.79 -5.27
N LEU A 107 -14.89 0.63 -4.94
CA LEU A 107 -16.30 0.34 -5.12
C LEU A 107 -16.90 -0.27 -3.85
N ASP A 108 -18.07 0.22 -3.48
CA ASP A 108 -18.90 -0.33 -2.42
C ASP A 108 -20.33 -0.54 -2.89
N PHE A 109 -20.63 -1.77 -3.32
CA PHE A 109 -21.95 -2.16 -3.84
C PHE A 109 -22.87 -2.74 -2.77
N THR A 110 -22.60 -2.42 -1.52
CA THR A 110 -23.48 -2.80 -0.42
C THR A 110 -24.86 -2.17 -0.62
N PRO A 111 -25.99 -2.90 -0.47
CA PRO A 111 -27.30 -2.43 -0.92
C PRO A 111 -27.76 -1.08 -0.35
N TRP A 112 -27.39 -0.75 0.90
CA TRP A 112 -27.72 0.54 1.50
C TRP A 112 -26.73 1.67 1.16
N CYS A 113 -25.57 1.32 0.61
CA CYS A 113 -24.55 2.27 0.18
C CYS A 113 -24.76 2.71 -1.28
N ALA A 114 -25.04 1.74 -2.16
CA ALA A 114 -25.34 1.96 -3.58
C ALA A 114 -26.70 1.32 -3.95
N PRO A 115 -27.81 1.91 -3.46
CA PRO A 115 -29.15 1.35 -3.63
C PRO A 115 -29.67 1.44 -5.08
N THR A 116 -29.20 2.43 -5.85
CA THR A 116 -29.63 2.63 -7.25
C THR A 116 -28.56 2.21 -8.24
N GLN A 117 -28.96 1.95 -9.49
CA GLN A 117 -28.00 1.73 -10.57
C GLN A 117 -27.15 2.98 -10.82
N GLN A 118 -27.75 4.18 -10.71
CA GLN A 118 -27.03 5.44 -10.86
C GLN A 118 -25.89 5.58 -9.84
N ASP A 119 -26.10 5.16 -8.59
CA ASP A 119 -25.05 5.20 -7.56
C ASP A 119 -23.86 4.29 -7.92
N ARG A 120 -24.13 3.11 -8.47
CA ARG A 120 -23.09 2.19 -8.93
C ARG A 120 -22.36 2.76 -10.14
N ASP A 121 -23.07 3.37 -11.07
CA ASP A 121 -22.49 4.01 -12.25
C ASP A 121 -21.62 5.21 -11.86
N ASP A 122 -22.03 5.99 -10.86
CA ASP A 122 -21.25 7.12 -10.33
C ASP A 122 -19.98 6.63 -9.62
N GLN A 123 -20.08 5.62 -8.75
CA GLN A 123 -18.91 4.98 -8.13
C GLN A 123 -17.94 4.45 -9.19
N MET A 124 -18.45 3.79 -10.24
CA MET A 124 -17.61 3.28 -11.34
C MET A 124 -16.88 4.39 -12.08
N LYS A 125 -17.57 5.50 -12.42
CA LYS A 125 -16.95 6.65 -13.08
C LYS A 125 -15.84 7.26 -12.22
N VAL A 126 -16.13 7.51 -10.95
CA VAL A 126 -15.17 8.09 -10.00
C VAL A 126 -13.98 7.15 -9.78
N PHE A 127 -14.22 5.85 -9.68
CA PHE A 127 -13.15 4.86 -9.54
C PHE A 127 -12.24 4.85 -10.77
N VAL A 128 -12.81 4.72 -11.98
CA VAL A 128 -12.04 4.68 -13.23
C VAL A 128 -11.22 5.96 -13.43
N GLU A 129 -11.79 7.12 -13.11
CA GLU A 129 -11.05 8.38 -13.24
C GLU A 129 -9.87 8.45 -12.26
N GLN A 130 -10.02 7.99 -11.02
CA GLN A 130 -8.91 7.91 -10.09
C GLN A 130 -7.87 6.86 -10.48
N LEU A 131 -8.26 5.77 -11.15
CA LEU A 131 -7.32 4.84 -11.78
C LEU A 131 -6.51 5.52 -12.90
N ASN A 132 -7.11 6.44 -13.66
CA ASN A 132 -6.39 7.23 -14.66
C ASN A 132 -5.39 8.19 -14.02
N ILE A 133 -5.79 8.92 -12.97
CA ILE A 133 -4.89 9.78 -12.18
C ILE A 133 -3.68 8.98 -11.67
N ALA A 134 -3.92 7.79 -11.13
CA ALA A 134 -2.84 6.93 -10.64
C ALA A 134 -1.83 6.55 -11.73
N LYS A 135 -2.32 6.24 -12.94
CA LYS A 135 -1.46 5.96 -14.10
C LYS A 135 -0.68 7.19 -14.55
N GLU A 136 -1.33 8.35 -14.64
CA GLU A 136 -0.69 9.61 -15.05
C GLU A 136 0.41 10.05 -14.08
N LEU A 137 0.20 9.83 -12.77
CA LEU A 137 1.16 10.16 -11.73
C LEU A 137 2.19 9.04 -11.47
N ASP A 138 2.10 7.91 -12.17
CA ASP A 138 2.86 6.69 -11.92
C ASP A 138 2.85 6.28 -10.43
N LEU A 139 1.66 6.24 -9.85
CA LEU A 139 1.42 5.86 -8.45
C LEU A 139 0.66 4.52 -8.36
N PRO A 140 0.94 3.70 -7.33
CA PRO A 140 0.09 2.55 -6.98
C PRO A 140 -1.28 3.02 -6.47
N VAL A 141 -2.25 2.10 -6.42
CA VAL A 141 -3.58 2.35 -5.87
C VAL A 141 -3.85 1.60 -4.57
N ASN A 142 -4.56 2.23 -3.63
CA ASN A 142 -5.03 1.62 -2.37
C ASN A 142 -6.56 1.55 -2.37
N VAL A 143 -7.11 0.33 -2.37
CA VAL A 143 -8.42 0.05 -2.99
C VAL A 143 -9.43 -0.59 -2.05
N HIS A 144 -10.58 0.07 -1.92
CA HIS A 144 -11.82 -0.42 -1.34
C HIS A 144 -12.57 -1.34 -2.30
N SER A 145 -13.16 -2.43 -1.80
CA SER A 145 -13.90 -3.37 -2.67
C SER A 145 -15.08 -4.10 -1.99
N ARG A 146 -15.70 -3.48 -0.98
CA ARG A 146 -16.78 -4.10 -0.21
C ARG A 146 -17.99 -4.42 -1.11
N SER A 147 -18.47 -5.66 -1.04
CA SER A 147 -19.55 -6.16 -1.91
C SER A 147 -19.29 -6.04 -3.42
N ALA A 148 -18.07 -5.69 -3.84
CA ALA A 148 -17.71 -5.35 -5.23
C ALA A 148 -16.34 -5.94 -5.67
N ALA A 149 -15.75 -6.85 -4.90
CA ALA A 149 -14.43 -7.45 -5.15
C ALA A 149 -14.18 -7.89 -6.61
N LYS A 150 -15.11 -8.65 -7.20
CA LYS A 150 -14.93 -9.20 -8.57
C LYS A 150 -14.91 -8.09 -9.61
N VAL A 151 -15.85 -7.14 -9.54
CA VAL A 151 -15.91 -6.02 -10.49
C VAL A 151 -14.70 -5.10 -10.31
N THR A 152 -14.30 -4.83 -9.07
CA THR A 152 -13.12 -4.00 -8.76
C THR A 152 -11.85 -4.56 -9.41
N ILE A 153 -11.57 -5.86 -9.24
CA ILE A 153 -10.41 -6.52 -9.86
C ILE A 153 -10.51 -6.52 -11.38
N ALA A 154 -11.68 -6.82 -11.94
CA ALA A 154 -11.88 -6.82 -13.40
C ALA A 154 -11.60 -5.43 -13.98
N THR A 155 -12.17 -4.38 -13.40
CA THR A 155 -11.98 -2.99 -13.82
C THR A 155 -10.53 -2.55 -13.73
N MET A 156 -9.83 -2.85 -12.62
CA MET A 156 -8.40 -2.53 -12.51
C MET A 156 -7.57 -3.21 -13.60
N ARG A 157 -7.86 -4.47 -13.92
CA ARG A 157 -7.17 -5.21 -14.98
C ARG A 157 -7.46 -4.62 -16.36
N GLU A 158 -8.71 -4.29 -16.65
CA GLU A 158 -9.11 -3.62 -17.90
C GLU A 158 -8.46 -2.25 -18.06
N GLN A 159 -8.31 -1.50 -16.96
CA GLN A 159 -7.65 -0.19 -16.94
C GLN A 159 -6.12 -0.26 -16.98
N GLY A 160 -5.53 -1.47 -16.97
CA GLY A 160 -4.07 -1.66 -17.04
C GLY A 160 -3.33 -1.40 -15.73
N ILE A 161 -4.02 -1.47 -14.58
CA ILE A 161 -3.40 -1.27 -13.26
C ILE A 161 -2.57 -2.49 -12.91
N SER A 162 -1.28 -2.25 -12.61
CA SER A 162 -0.30 -3.28 -12.26
C SER A 162 0.14 -3.24 -10.79
N ARG A 163 -0.10 -2.12 -10.09
CA ARG A 163 0.33 -1.89 -8.70
C ARG A 163 -0.87 -1.49 -7.85
N ALA A 164 -1.42 -2.45 -7.09
CA ALA A 164 -2.60 -2.23 -6.26
C ALA A 164 -2.50 -2.96 -4.92
N LEU A 165 -3.03 -2.33 -3.87
CA LEU A 165 -3.39 -2.95 -2.60
C LEU A 165 -4.91 -3.05 -2.52
N LEU A 166 -5.43 -4.27 -2.38
CA LEU A 166 -6.83 -4.52 -2.04
C LEU A 166 -6.96 -4.59 -0.51
N HIS A 167 -7.37 -3.47 0.08
CA HIS A 167 -7.50 -3.34 1.52
C HIS A 167 -8.67 -4.17 2.05
N ASN A 168 -8.49 -4.71 3.26
CA ASN A 168 -9.46 -5.53 3.99
C ASN A 168 -10.27 -6.52 3.13
N PHE A 169 -9.62 -7.16 2.15
CA PHE A 169 -10.35 -7.94 1.13
C PHE A 169 -11.23 -9.04 1.72
N ALA A 170 -12.55 -8.92 1.56
CA ALA A 170 -13.55 -9.85 2.11
C ALA A 170 -14.22 -10.74 1.04
N GLY A 171 -13.70 -10.75 -0.18
CA GLY A 171 -14.26 -11.52 -1.29
C GLY A 171 -13.98 -13.03 -1.21
N LYS A 172 -14.49 -13.77 -2.20
CA LYS A 172 -14.24 -15.20 -2.33
C LYS A 172 -12.75 -15.47 -2.62
N PRO A 173 -12.16 -16.57 -2.09
CA PRO A 173 -10.77 -16.91 -2.36
C PRO A 173 -10.43 -17.05 -3.86
N SER A 174 -11.35 -17.59 -4.66
CA SER A 174 -11.16 -17.68 -6.12
C SER A 174 -10.95 -16.31 -6.78
N VAL A 175 -11.64 -15.28 -6.29
CA VAL A 175 -11.51 -13.90 -6.78
C VAL A 175 -10.19 -13.28 -6.29
N ALA A 176 -9.78 -13.56 -5.05
CA ALA A 176 -8.47 -13.14 -4.55
C ALA A 176 -7.33 -13.71 -5.42
N LEU A 177 -7.43 -14.97 -5.82
CA LEU A 177 -6.43 -15.61 -6.69
C LEU A 177 -6.38 -15.01 -8.10
N GLU A 178 -7.47 -14.42 -8.61
CA GLU A 178 -7.42 -13.61 -9.84
C GLU A 178 -6.59 -12.33 -9.63
N GLY A 179 -6.73 -11.68 -8.47
CA GLY A 179 -5.90 -10.52 -8.11
C GLY A 179 -4.43 -10.88 -7.90
N VAL A 180 -4.13 -12.03 -7.28
CA VAL A 180 -2.76 -12.57 -7.16
C VAL A 180 -2.12 -12.73 -8.54
N LYS A 181 -2.84 -13.34 -9.50
CA LYS A 181 -2.38 -13.50 -10.89
C LYS A 181 -2.13 -12.16 -11.59
N ALA A 182 -2.84 -11.11 -11.20
CA ALA A 182 -2.65 -9.76 -11.71
C ALA A 182 -1.52 -8.98 -10.99
N GLY A 183 -0.86 -9.58 -10.00
CA GLY A 183 0.23 -8.95 -9.24
C GLY A 183 -0.23 -8.11 -8.03
N TYR A 184 -1.52 -8.15 -7.69
CA TYR A 184 -2.08 -7.31 -6.61
C TYR A 184 -1.73 -7.84 -5.23
N LEU A 185 -1.61 -6.92 -4.26
CA LEU A 185 -1.39 -7.24 -2.86
C LEU A 185 -2.70 -7.12 -2.08
N PHE A 186 -2.75 -7.79 -0.93
CA PHE A 186 -3.90 -7.84 -0.05
C PHE A 186 -3.46 -7.54 1.38
N SER A 187 -4.15 -6.63 2.05
CA SER A 187 -3.92 -6.32 3.46
C SER A 187 -5.08 -6.78 4.33
N PHE A 188 -4.77 -7.00 5.61
CA PHE A 188 -5.69 -7.57 6.58
C PHE A 188 -5.60 -6.81 7.91
N PRO A 189 -6.72 -6.27 8.42
CA PRO A 189 -6.73 -5.50 9.66
C PRO A 189 -6.88 -6.42 10.89
N PRO A 190 -6.64 -5.95 12.12
CA PRO A 190 -6.83 -6.73 13.35
C PRO A 190 -8.21 -7.38 13.49
N ALA A 191 -9.26 -6.80 12.90
CA ALA A 191 -10.61 -7.36 12.85
C ALA A 191 -10.69 -8.80 12.31
N VAL A 192 -9.74 -9.23 11.46
CA VAL A 192 -9.74 -10.61 10.91
C VAL A 192 -9.58 -11.66 11.99
N CYS A 193 -8.99 -11.30 13.14
CA CYS A 193 -8.86 -12.19 14.31
C CYS A 193 -10.22 -12.69 14.81
N ARG A 194 -11.31 -11.95 14.55
CA ARG A 194 -12.67 -12.29 14.96
C ARG A 194 -13.43 -13.16 13.94
N ASN A 195 -12.91 -13.33 12.72
CA ASN A 195 -13.66 -13.99 11.65
C ASN A 195 -12.88 -15.17 11.06
N GLN A 196 -13.15 -16.37 11.57
CA GLN A 196 -12.52 -17.60 11.08
C GLN A 196 -12.77 -17.87 9.59
N GLN A 197 -13.81 -17.29 8.97
CA GLN A 197 -14.01 -17.42 7.53
C GLN A 197 -12.91 -16.70 6.73
N ARG A 198 -12.32 -15.64 7.30
CA ARG A 198 -11.17 -14.94 6.72
C ARG A 198 -9.89 -15.78 6.77
N ASP A 199 -9.77 -16.72 7.70
CA ASP A 199 -8.58 -17.59 7.79
C ASP A 199 -8.39 -18.42 6.52
N LYS A 200 -9.48 -18.97 5.95
CA LYS A 200 -9.42 -19.74 4.69
C LYS A 200 -8.95 -18.89 3.51
N LEU A 201 -9.36 -17.63 3.46
CA LEU A 201 -8.92 -16.68 2.44
C LEU A 201 -7.42 -16.37 2.61
N ILE A 202 -7.01 -15.97 3.82
CA ILE A 202 -5.62 -15.67 4.14
C ILE A 202 -4.72 -16.87 3.83
N GLN A 203 -5.17 -18.08 4.15
CA GLN A 203 -4.43 -19.31 3.86
C GLN A 203 -4.09 -19.45 2.37
N GLN A 204 -5.03 -19.13 1.47
CA GLN A 204 -4.88 -19.34 0.02
C GLN A 204 -4.03 -18.26 -0.67
N ILE A 205 -3.98 -17.03 -0.16
CA ILE A 205 -3.19 -15.95 -0.76
C ILE A 205 -1.70 -16.17 -0.45
N PRO A 206 -0.79 -16.28 -1.43
CA PRO A 206 0.64 -16.47 -1.14
C PRO A 206 1.23 -15.37 -0.25
N MET A 207 2.22 -15.69 0.59
CA MET A 207 2.77 -14.74 1.58
C MET A 207 3.35 -13.48 0.92
N GLU A 208 3.95 -13.63 -0.26
CA GLU A 208 4.49 -12.56 -1.10
C GLU A 208 3.43 -11.63 -1.72
N HIS A 209 2.14 -11.90 -1.47
CA HIS A 209 1.00 -11.05 -1.81
C HIS A 209 0.27 -10.48 -0.58
N ILE A 210 0.77 -10.74 0.63
CA ILE A 210 0.15 -10.27 1.87
C ILE A 210 0.90 -9.05 2.42
N CYS A 211 0.15 -8.01 2.74
CA CYS A 211 0.55 -6.84 3.51
C CYS A 211 -0.18 -6.81 4.85
N LEU A 212 0.27 -5.92 5.73
CA LEU A 212 -0.40 -5.64 7.01
C LEU A 212 -1.08 -4.28 6.95
N GLU A 213 -2.21 -4.16 7.61
CA GLU A 213 -2.89 -2.88 7.83
C GLU A 213 -3.55 -2.86 9.20
N THR A 214 -4.04 -1.69 9.60
CA THR A 214 -4.99 -1.59 10.71
C THR A 214 -6.37 -1.11 10.32
N ASP A 215 -6.49 -0.28 9.28
CA ASP A 215 -7.70 0.46 8.97
C ASP A 215 -8.19 1.34 10.14
N SER A 216 -7.24 1.78 10.98
CA SER A 216 -7.54 2.64 12.13
C SER A 216 -8.20 3.94 11.68
N PRO A 217 -9.24 4.46 12.36
CA PRO A 217 -9.75 4.06 13.68
C PRO A 217 -10.71 2.85 13.66
N ALA A 218 -11.04 2.32 12.49
CA ALA A 218 -11.95 1.19 12.33
C ALA A 218 -11.24 -0.16 12.44
N LEU A 219 -12.02 -1.24 12.32
CA LEU A 219 -11.57 -2.64 12.19
C LEU A 219 -10.56 -3.12 13.25
N GLY A 220 -10.76 -2.66 14.49
CA GLY A 220 -10.04 -3.15 15.64
C GLY A 220 -10.38 -4.59 16.05
N PRO A 221 -9.63 -5.14 17.01
CA PRO A 221 -9.94 -6.43 17.62
C PRO A 221 -11.31 -6.42 18.31
N ASP A 222 -11.77 -5.28 18.81
CA ASP A 222 -13.14 -5.04 19.28
C ASP A 222 -13.85 -4.10 18.30
N ARG A 223 -15.12 -4.36 17.99
CA ARG A 223 -15.94 -3.53 17.10
C ARG A 223 -16.38 -2.22 17.76
N HIS A 224 -16.44 -2.19 19.09
CA HIS A 224 -16.96 -1.05 19.86
C HIS A 224 -15.87 -0.14 20.41
N VAL A 225 -14.60 -0.45 20.13
CA VAL A 225 -13.44 0.31 20.61
C VAL A 225 -12.66 0.86 19.42
N ARG A 226 -12.25 2.13 19.52
CA ARG A 226 -11.38 2.79 18.53
C ARG A 226 -10.11 1.96 18.34
N ASN A 227 -9.83 1.60 17.09
CA ASN A 227 -8.59 0.93 16.72
C ASN A 227 -7.42 1.92 16.66
N GLU A 228 -6.21 1.43 16.80
CA GLU A 228 -4.98 2.22 16.71
C GLU A 228 -3.92 1.49 15.87
N PRO A 229 -3.02 2.21 15.17
CA PRO A 229 -2.00 1.58 14.33
C PRO A 229 -1.08 0.57 15.05
N ARG A 230 -0.85 0.73 16.36
CA ARG A 230 -0.11 -0.25 17.18
C ARG A 230 -0.71 -1.67 17.12
N ASN A 231 -2.01 -1.80 16.84
CA ASN A 231 -2.69 -3.09 16.77
C ASN A 231 -2.30 -3.91 15.54
N ILE A 232 -1.47 -3.38 14.63
CA ILE A 232 -0.89 -4.13 13.51
C ILE A 232 -0.16 -5.41 13.96
N VAL A 233 0.40 -5.41 15.17
CA VAL A 233 1.03 -6.59 15.80
C VAL A 233 0.04 -7.75 15.91
N LEU A 234 -1.24 -7.47 16.16
CA LEU A 234 -2.29 -8.48 16.27
C LEU A 234 -2.56 -9.13 14.92
N SER A 235 -2.69 -8.34 13.85
CA SER A 235 -2.85 -8.85 12.49
C SER A 235 -1.65 -9.72 12.08
N CYS A 236 -0.44 -9.24 12.34
CA CYS A 236 0.80 -9.99 12.06
C CYS A 236 0.82 -11.36 12.75
N ARG A 237 0.49 -11.42 14.05
CA ARG A 237 0.45 -12.68 14.81
C ARG A 237 -0.62 -13.63 14.30
N HIS A 238 -1.80 -13.11 13.92
CA HIS A 238 -2.88 -13.94 13.40
C HIS A 238 -2.53 -14.55 12.04
N ILE A 239 -1.96 -13.76 11.13
CA ILE A 239 -1.49 -14.24 9.82
C ILE A 239 -0.37 -15.26 9.99
N ALA A 240 0.58 -15.02 10.90
CA ALA A 240 1.67 -15.95 11.21
C ALA A 240 1.13 -17.33 11.64
N ARG A 241 0.13 -17.35 12.52
CA ARG A 241 -0.56 -18.58 12.94
C ARG A 241 -1.20 -19.31 11.76
N ILE A 242 -1.95 -18.61 10.91
CA ILE A 242 -2.60 -19.21 9.74
C ILE A 242 -1.55 -19.79 8.81
N LYS A 243 -0.49 -19.03 8.52
CA LYS A 243 0.55 -19.40 7.57
C LYS A 243 1.56 -20.43 8.08
N GLY A 244 1.51 -20.81 9.35
CA GLY A 244 2.53 -21.66 9.96
C GLY A 244 3.92 -21.04 9.94
N ALA A 245 4.00 -19.71 10.04
CA ALA A 245 5.24 -18.93 10.01
C ALA A 245 5.46 -18.21 11.36
N SER A 246 6.68 -17.71 11.62
CA SER A 246 6.91 -16.84 12.76
C SER A 246 6.37 -15.43 12.50
N PRO A 247 5.95 -14.69 13.54
CA PRO A 247 5.58 -13.28 13.39
C PRO A 247 6.68 -12.43 12.75
N GLN A 248 7.96 -12.71 13.05
CA GLN A 248 9.11 -12.01 12.47
C GLN A 248 9.20 -12.22 10.96
N THR A 249 8.96 -13.46 10.47
CA THR A 249 8.92 -13.73 9.04
C THR A 249 7.77 -13.00 8.36
N VAL A 250 6.58 -12.97 8.97
CA VAL A 250 5.43 -12.23 8.42
C VAL A 250 5.72 -10.74 8.37
N GLN A 251 6.23 -10.15 9.45
CA GLN A 251 6.62 -8.75 9.50
C GLN A 251 7.61 -8.41 8.38
N LEU A 252 8.67 -9.22 8.24
CA LEU A 252 9.70 -9.01 7.22
C LEU A 252 9.14 -9.06 5.81
N VAL A 253 8.40 -10.12 5.46
CA VAL A 253 7.85 -10.32 4.11
C VAL A 253 6.77 -9.28 3.80
N ALA A 254 5.89 -8.98 4.75
CA ALA A 254 4.85 -7.97 4.56
C ALA A 254 5.45 -6.56 4.38
N ALA A 255 6.50 -6.21 5.13
CA ALA A 255 7.20 -4.95 4.92
C ALA A 255 7.88 -4.87 3.54
N GLN A 256 8.52 -5.96 3.10
CA GLN A 256 9.10 -6.04 1.75
C GLN A 256 8.03 -5.89 0.66
N ASN A 257 6.88 -6.54 0.82
CA ASN A 257 5.75 -6.41 -0.09
C ASN A 257 5.23 -4.96 -0.14
N ALA A 258 5.08 -4.33 1.03
CA ALA A 258 4.61 -2.95 1.15
C ALA A 258 5.57 -1.97 0.45
N TYR A 259 6.87 -2.09 0.68
CA TYR A 259 7.86 -1.21 0.06
C TYR A 259 8.05 -1.47 -1.44
N ARG A 260 7.83 -2.71 -1.90
CA ARG A 260 7.74 -3.00 -3.35
C ARG A 260 6.55 -2.28 -3.98
N LEU A 261 5.43 -2.17 -3.27
CA LEU A 261 4.24 -1.49 -3.77
C LEU A 261 4.37 0.04 -3.68
N PHE A 262 4.85 0.56 -2.56
CA PHE A 262 4.96 1.99 -2.24
C PHE A 262 6.44 2.44 -2.21
N PRO A 263 7.16 2.45 -3.34
CA PRO A 263 8.60 2.77 -3.34
C PRO A 263 8.88 4.19 -2.82
N LYS A 264 7.97 5.14 -3.05
CA LYS A 264 8.10 6.52 -2.56
C LYS A 264 8.03 6.63 -1.04
N ALA A 265 7.43 5.68 -0.33
CA ALA A 265 7.38 5.69 1.13
C ALA A 265 8.77 5.50 1.77
N LEU A 266 9.69 4.81 1.09
CA LEU A 266 11.08 4.65 1.55
C LEU A 266 11.93 5.93 1.39
N CYS A 267 11.60 6.78 0.42
CA CYS A 267 12.46 7.91 0.04
C CYS A 267 12.46 9.05 1.07
N TRP A 268 11.40 9.20 1.86
CA TRP A 268 11.28 10.31 2.83
C TRP A 268 12.29 10.19 3.98
N GLY A 269 12.55 8.97 4.47
CA GLY A 269 13.54 8.73 5.52
C GLY A 269 15.00 8.99 5.10
N LEU A 270 15.27 9.08 3.79
CA LEU A 270 16.63 9.31 3.26
C LEU A 270 16.84 10.75 2.77
N GLN A 271 15.80 11.47 2.37
CA GLN A 271 15.95 12.84 1.84
C GLN A 271 16.19 13.89 2.93
N LEU A 272 15.73 13.68 4.16
CA LEU A 272 15.98 14.64 5.26
C LEU A 272 17.37 14.51 5.90
N SER A 273 18.02 13.34 5.80
CA SER A 273 19.41 13.17 6.28
C SER A 273 20.45 13.81 5.34
N ALA A 274 20.07 14.10 4.09
CA ALA A 274 20.92 14.80 3.12
C ALA A 274 20.82 16.34 3.20
N GLY A 275 20.00 16.88 4.11
CA GLY A 275 19.70 18.31 4.23
C GLY A 275 20.61 19.13 5.15
N LEU A 276 21.71 18.59 5.67
CA LEU A 276 22.71 19.36 6.41
C LEU A 276 23.84 19.79 5.46
N SER A 277 23.74 21.01 4.96
CA SER A 277 24.83 21.67 4.23
C SER A 277 26.00 21.97 5.20
N PRO A 278 27.25 21.63 4.86
CA PRO A 278 28.40 21.95 5.70
C PRO A 278 28.80 23.41 5.48
N ALA A 279 28.24 24.31 6.30
CA ALA A 279 28.70 25.69 6.37
C ALA A 279 29.44 25.96 7.69
N LEU A 280 30.67 26.46 7.54
CA LEU A 280 31.49 27.19 8.53
C LEU A 280 32.34 26.38 9.51
N LEU A 281 33.43 25.81 8.98
CA LEU A 281 34.71 25.77 9.70
C LEU A 281 35.78 26.52 8.89
N SER A 282 35.72 27.85 8.97
CA SER A 282 36.83 28.77 8.70
C SER A 282 36.42 30.11 9.31
N GLY A 283 37.15 30.81 10.16
CA GLY A 283 38.46 30.64 10.74
C GLY A 283 38.65 31.88 11.61
N GLY A 284 39.29 31.73 12.76
CA GLY A 284 39.53 32.85 13.66
C GLY A 284 40.66 32.53 14.60
N GLN A 285 41.90 32.62 14.12
CA GLN A 285 43.00 33.13 14.94
C GLN A 285 44.23 33.48 14.09
N SER A 286 44.77 34.64 14.46
CA SER A 286 45.87 35.38 13.86
C SER A 286 47.23 34.75 14.14
N ALA A 287 48.13 34.70 13.16
CA ALA A 287 49.57 34.87 13.39
C ALA A 287 50.34 35.26 12.12
N LYS A 288 51.24 36.22 12.30
CA LYS A 288 52.17 36.83 11.34
C LYS A 288 53.24 35.85 10.85
N LYS A 289 53.66 35.93 9.58
CA LYS A 289 55.01 36.36 9.11
C LYS A 289 55.37 35.81 7.72
N HIS A 290 56.16 36.64 7.03
CA HIS A 290 56.66 36.56 5.65
C HIS A 290 57.58 35.38 5.29
N ARG A 291 57.60 35.10 3.97
CA ARG A 291 58.73 34.87 3.01
C ARG A 291 58.49 33.60 2.16
N ALA A 292 58.15 33.72 0.87
CA ALA A 292 59.03 33.88 -0.30
C ALA A 292 59.74 32.58 -0.73
N GLY A 293 59.42 32.07 -1.93
CA GLY A 293 60.23 31.08 -2.66
C GLY A 293 59.40 30.05 -3.47
N PRO A 294 59.84 29.59 -4.66
CA PRO A 294 58.97 29.52 -5.83
C PRO A 294 58.54 28.12 -6.30
N GLN A 295 57.63 28.18 -7.27
CA GLN A 295 57.02 27.17 -8.13
C GLN A 295 57.87 25.94 -8.49
N VAL A 296 57.22 24.78 -8.43
CA VAL A 296 57.56 23.58 -9.23
C VAL A 296 56.25 22.92 -9.70
N THR A 297 56.02 22.90 -11.00
CA THR A 297 55.15 21.91 -11.67
C THR A 297 56.03 20.74 -12.13
N PRO A 298 55.54 19.49 -12.09
CA PRO A 298 55.21 18.84 -13.36
C PRO A 298 54.00 17.87 -13.27
N ILE A 299 53.11 17.86 -14.28
CA ILE A 299 52.98 16.87 -15.39
C ILE A 299 52.30 15.53 -15.01
N MET A 300 51.12 15.36 -15.60
CA MET A 300 50.45 14.15 -16.14
C MET A 300 50.65 12.78 -15.47
N SER A 301 49.54 12.12 -15.15
CA SER A 301 49.01 11.01 -15.98
C SER A 301 47.59 10.58 -15.56
N PRO A 302 46.77 10.06 -16.48
CA PRO A 302 45.38 9.71 -16.23
C PRO A 302 45.27 8.31 -15.62
N LEU A 303 44.51 8.17 -14.53
CA LEU A 303 44.08 6.86 -14.05
C LEU A 303 42.78 6.49 -14.75
N GLY A 304 42.85 5.38 -15.48
CA GLY A 304 41.75 4.72 -16.17
C GLY A 304 40.70 4.12 -15.24
N PRO A 305 39.69 3.43 -15.83
CA PRO A 305 38.41 3.16 -15.20
C PRO A 305 38.48 2.05 -14.13
N LEU A 306 37.71 2.24 -13.07
CA LEU A 306 37.44 1.23 -12.05
C LEU A 306 36.50 0.13 -12.60
N PRO A 307 36.70 -1.16 -12.22
CA PRO A 307 35.98 -2.29 -12.79
C PRO A 307 34.61 -2.55 -12.16
N GLY A 308 33.62 -2.79 -13.03
CA GLY A 308 32.76 -3.97 -13.05
C GLY A 308 31.95 -4.34 -11.81
N LEU A 309 30.68 -3.91 -11.76
CA LEU A 309 29.63 -4.63 -11.04
C LEU A 309 29.05 -5.73 -11.95
N ALA A 310 29.40 -6.98 -11.66
CA ALA A 310 28.84 -8.15 -12.32
C ALA A 310 27.40 -8.37 -11.84
N TRP A 311 26.45 -8.31 -12.77
CA TRP A 311 25.08 -8.75 -12.58
C TRP A 311 25.03 -10.28 -12.60
N VAL A 312 24.67 -10.91 -11.48
CA VAL A 312 24.33 -12.33 -11.45
C VAL A 312 22.92 -12.49 -11.99
N GLN A 313 22.83 -12.94 -13.25
CA GLN A 313 21.60 -13.27 -13.95
C GLN A 313 21.27 -14.75 -13.65
N LEU A 314 20.33 -14.99 -12.73
CA LEU A 314 19.80 -16.34 -12.49
C LEU A 314 18.73 -16.66 -13.55
N HIS A 315 19.14 -17.43 -14.57
CA HIS A 315 18.21 -18.10 -15.48
C HIS A 315 17.57 -19.30 -14.79
N LEU A 316 16.28 -19.18 -14.45
CA LEU A 316 15.43 -20.31 -14.12
C LEU A 316 14.65 -20.72 -15.37
N THR A 317 15.09 -21.80 -16.02
CA THR A 317 14.31 -22.51 -17.04
C THR A 317 13.32 -23.44 -16.35
N PRO A 318 12.02 -23.41 -16.69
CA PRO A 318 11.05 -24.36 -16.15
C PRO A 318 11.19 -25.72 -16.85
N ARG A 319 11.48 -26.78 -16.09
CA ARG A 319 11.33 -28.18 -16.54
C ARG A 319 9.85 -28.56 -16.48
N LEU A 320 9.28 -28.93 -17.62
CA LEU A 320 7.96 -29.55 -17.73
C LEU A 320 7.99 -31.00 -17.19
N PRO A 321 6.94 -31.48 -16.50
CA PRO A 321 6.81 -32.88 -16.13
C PRO A 321 6.38 -33.75 -17.34
N PRO A 322 6.74 -35.05 -17.36
CA PRO A 322 6.47 -35.94 -18.47
C PRO A 322 4.97 -36.28 -18.61
N GLN A 323 4.53 -36.37 -19.86
CA GLN A 323 3.19 -36.77 -20.29
C GLN A 323 2.90 -38.22 -19.90
N VAL A 324 1.79 -38.46 -19.21
CA VAL A 324 1.21 -39.79 -19.06
C VAL A 324 0.28 -40.04 -20.25
N GLN A 325 0.66 -40.98 -21.12
CA GLN A 325 -0.19 -41.53 -22.17
C GLN A 325 -1.32 -42.33 -21.53
N LEU A 326 -2.57 -41.88 -21.74
CA LEU A 326 -3.74 -42.71 -21.50
C LEU A 326 -3.95 -43.59 -22.75
N GLN A 327 -3.80 -44.91 -22.55
CA GLN A 327 -4.25 -45.90 -23.52
C GLN A 327 -5.77 -45.92 -23.55
N GLU A 328 -6.34 -45.65 -24.73
CA GLU A 328 -7.72 -46.01 -25.06
C GLU A 328 -7.82 -47.54 -25.13
N SER A 329 -8.70 -48.12 -24.31
CA SER A 329 -9.24 -49.45 -24.54
C SER A 329 -10.75 -49.33 -24.74
N SER A 330 -11.16 -49.75 -25.92
CA SER A 330 -12.53 -49.95 -26.35
C SER A 330 -13.11 -51.19 -25.69
N LEU A 331 -14.36 -51.12 -25.19
CA LEU A 331 -15.31 -52.24 -25.17
C LEU A 331 -16.71 -51.76 -24.74
N PHE A 332 -17.54 -51.55 -25.77
CA PHE A 332 -18.92 -52.03 -25.92
C PHE A 332 -20.01 -51.82 -24.84
N ARG A 333 -21.14 -51.32 -25.38
CA ARG A 333 -22.55 -51.75 -25.23
C ARG A 333 -23.49 -50.95 -24.31
N SER A 334 -24.34 -50.18 -25.01
CA SER A 334 -25.81 -50.20 -25.00
C SER A 334 -26.57 -49.85 -23.71
N GLY A 335 -27.47 -48.87 -23.84
CA GLY A 335 -28.62 -48.74 -22.95
C GLY A 335 -29.34 -47.40 -23.09
N HIS A 336 -30.38 -47.37 -23.92
CA HIS A 336 -31.44 -46.36 -23.88
C HIS A 336 -31.99 -46.18 -22.45
N PHE A 337 -32.38 -44.96 -22.06
CA PHE A 337 -33.78 -44.62 -21.78
C PHE A 337 -33.98 -43.10 -21.63
N LYS A 338 -35.15 -42.66 -22.10
CA LYS A 338 -35.73 -41.32 -22.02
C LYS A 338 -36.20 -41.00 -20.60
N SER A 339 -36.09 -39.75 -20.17
CA SER A 339 -37.19 -38.86 -19.73
C SER A 339 -36.62 -37.54 -19.25
#